data_AF-A0A1F9GIW6-F1
#
_entry.id   AF-A0A1F9GIW6-F1
#
_cell.length_a   1.000
_cell.length_b   1.000
_cell.length_c   1.000
_cell.angle_alpha   90.00
_cell.angle_beta   90.00
_cell.angle_gamma   90.00
#
_symmetry.space_group_name_H-M   'P 1'
#
loop_
_entity.id
_entity.type
_entity.pdbx_description
1 polymer ?
#
loop_
_entity_poly.entity_id
_entity_poly.type
_entity_poly.pdbx_seq_one_letter_code
_entity_poly.pdbx_strand_id
1 'polypeptide(L)'
;MSEKKMRKLKTRGERIYKKLLRRLLSKYKGQIVAIEPETGRYFVGRDELKVALKAMKAFPGKIFSVFRVGYPAVHKFRKFS
;
A
#
# COMPACT_ATOMS: atom_id res chain seq x y z
N MET A 1 -0.34 12.50 -16.13
CA MET A 1 0.64 12.56 -15.02
C MET A 1 1.95 11.96 -15.50
N SER A 2 3.10 12.59 -15.23
CA SER A 2 4.40 12.10 -15.76
C SER A 2 4.93 10.87 -15.01
N GLU A 3 5.67 10.03 -15.73
CA GLU A 3 6.33 8.84 -15.18
C GLU A 3 7.25 9.17 -14.00
N LYS A 4 7.99 10.28 -14.10
CA LYS A 4 8.85 10.79 -13.01
C LYS A 4 8.06 11.04 -11.72
N LYS A 5 6.84 11.58 -11.82
CA LYS A 5 5.98 11.80 -10.65
C LYS A 5 5.51 10.49 -10.03
N MET A 6 5.13 9.51 -10.86
CA MET A 6 4.74 8.17 -10.39
C MET A 6 5.88 7.47 -9.65
N ARG A 7 7.09 7.48 -10.22
CA ARG A 7 8.28 6.89 -9.59
C ARG A 7 8.58 7.55 -8.25
N LYS A 8 8.47 8.88 -8.16
CA LYS A 8 8.66 9.64 -6.91
C LYS A 8 7.65 9.23 -5.83
N LEU A 9 6.37 9.12 -6.19
CA LEU A 9 5.31 8.70 -5.26
C LEU A 9 5.53 7.27 -4.77
N LYS A 10 5.88 6.33 -5.67
CA LYS A 10 6.21 4.95 -5.31
C LYS A 10 7.37 4.88 -4.30
N THR A 11 8.49 5.54 -4.59
CA THR A 11 9.67 5.54 -3.70
C THR A 11 9.34 6.16 -2.34
N ARG A 12 8.50 7.21 -2.31
CA ARG A 12 8.08 7.82 -1.04
C ARG A 12 7.18 6.88 -0.23
N GLY A 13 6.24 6.20 -0.88
CA GLY A 13 5.40 5.17 -0.24
C GLY A 13 6.22 4.01 0.33
N GLU A 14 7.21 3.51 -0.42
CA GLU A 14 8.14 2.47 0.05
C GLU A 14 8.92 2.88 1.30
N ARG A 15 9.41 4.14 1.35
CA ARG A 15 10.12 4.66 2.53
C ARG A 15 9.19 4.71 3.75
N ILE A 16 7.95 5.14 3.57
CA ILE A 16 6.96 5.19 4.66
C ILE A 16 6.65 3.76 5.13
N TYR A 17 6.41 2.84 4.21
CA TYR A 17 6.15 1.44 4.55
C TYR A 17 7.30 0.82 5.36
N LYS A 18 8.55 1.02 4.96
CA LYS A 18 9.73 0.53 5.70
C LYS A 18 9.76 1.05 7.15
N LYS A 19 9.43 2.33 7.37
CA LYS A 19 9.33 2.90 8.73
C LYS A 19 8.21 2.28 9.55
N LEU A 20 7.08 1.96 8.91
CA LEU A 20 5.91 1.36 9.56
C LEU A 20 6.02 -0.16 9.75
N LEU A 21 6.94 -0.82 9.04
CA LEU A 21 6.96 -2.26 8.87
C LEU A 21 6.98 -3.02 10.20
N ARG A 22 7.83 -2.63 11.15
CA ARG A 22 7.91 -3.30 12.47
C ARG A 22 6.58 -3.29 13.20
N ARG A 23 5.86 -2.16 13.19
CA ARG A 23 4.54 -2.01 13.82
C ARG A 23 3.44 -2.75 13.05
N LEU A 24 3.52 -2.74 11.72
CA LEU A 24 2.52 -3.42 10.91
C LEU A 24 2.68 -4.94 10.98
N LEU A 25 3.90 -5.45 11.04
CA LEU A 25 4.18 -6.88 11.14
C LEU A 25 3.56 -7.51 12.38
N SER A 26 3.62 -6.86 13.54
CA SER A 26 3.11 -7.43 14.79
C SER A 26 1.59 -7.61 14.81
N LYS A 27 0.84 -6.75 14.11
CA LYS A 27 -0.63 -6.71 14.18
C LYS A 27 -1.34 -7.09 12.88
N TYR A 28 -0.69 -6.91 11.74
CA TYR A 28 -1.33 -6.92 10.43
C TYR A 28 -0.60 -7.76 9.39
N LYS A 29 0.31 -8.68 9.78
CA LYS A 29 1.00 -9.58 8.84
C LYS A 29 0.00 -10.25 7.88
N GLY A 30 0.34 -10.25 6.58
CA GLY A 30 -0.47 -10.81 5.51
C GLY A 30 -1.63 -9.93 5.02
N GLN A 31 -1.98 -8.87 5.75
CA GLN A 31 -3.00 -7.91 5.33
C GLN A 31 -2.45 -6.90 4.30
N ILE A 32 -3.36 -6.17 3.69
CA ILE A 32 -3.07 -5.11 2.73
C ILE A 32 -2.94 -3.78 3.48
N VAL A 33 -1.95 -2.99 3.11
CA VAL A 33 -1.82 -1.59 3.51
C VAL A 33 -1.72 -0.69 2.28
N ALA A 34 -2.60 0.31 2.19
CA ALA A 34 -2.53 1.38 1.20
C ALA A 34 -2.04 2.67 1.86
N ILE A 35 -0.95 3.23 1.36
CA ILE A 35 -0.29 4.42 1.90
C ILE A 35 -0.42 5.56 0.91
N GLU A 36 -0.95 6.70 1.34
CA GLU A 36 -0.91 7.94 0.59
C GLU A 36 0.49 8.57 0.78
N PRO A 37 1.34 8.65 -0.28
CA PRO A 37 2.74 8.99 -0.10
C PRO A 37 3.00 10.43 0.35
N GLU A 38 2.10 11.38 0.05
CA GLU A 38 2.31 12.80 0.36
C GLU A 38 2.09 13.11 1.84
N THR A 39 1.08 12.50 2.45
CA THR A 39 0.65 12.71 3.85
C THR A 39 1.13 11.62 4.79
N GLY A 40 1.43 10.42 4.28
CA GLY A 40 1.75 9.25 5.09
C GLY A 40 0.55 8.63 5.81
N ARG A 41 -0.67 9.11 5.57
CA ARG A 41 -1.89 8.43 6.02
C ARG A 41 -2.01 7.10 5.30
N TYR A 42 -2.50 6.09 6.03
CA TYR A 42 -2.57 4.74 5.50
C TYR A 42 -3.80 4.00 6.02
N PHE A 43 -4.24 3.03 5.24
CA PHE A 43 -5.40 2.19 5.51
C PHE A 43 -4.94 0.74 5.49
N VAL A 44 -5.39 -0.07 6.46
CA VAL A 44 -5.02 -1.48 6.58
C VAL A 44 -6.29 -2.34 6.57
N GLY A 45 -6.23 -3.50 5.92
CA GLY A 45 -7.32 -4.47 5.93
C GLY A 45 -6.99 -5.75 5.19
N ARG A 46 -7.83 -6.79 5.40
CA ARG A 46 -7.64 -8.11 4.80
C ARG A 46 -8.00 -8.17 3.31
N ASP A 47 -8.85 -7.26 2.86
CA ASP A 47 -9.42 -7.22 1.52
C ASP A 47 -8.91 -5.97 0.80
N GLU A 48 -8.21 -6.19 -0.31
CA GLU A 48 -7.58 -5.14 -1.09
C GLU A 48 -8.59 -4.13 -1.65
N LEU A 49 -9.72 -4.61 -2.17
CA LEU A 49 -10.76 -3.78 -2.73
C LEU A 49 -11.39 -2.89 -1.65
N LYS A 50 -11.68 -3.46 -0.48
CA LYS A 50 -12.20 -2.66 0.66
C LYS A 50 -11.20 -1.63 1.15
N VAL A 51 -9.90 -1.96 1.17
CA VAL A 51 -8.85 -1.00 1.54
C VAL A 51 -8.74 0.12 0.50
N ALA A 52 -8.76 -0.21 -0.79
CA ALA A 52 -8.74 0.76 -1.88
C ALA A 52 -9.96 1.69 -1.85
N LEU A 53 -11.16 1.14 -1.66
CA LEU A 53 -12.40 1.93 -1.56
C LEU A 53 -12.37 2.88 -0.36
N LYS A 54 -11.88 2.44 0.81
CA LYS A 54 -11.72 3.33 1.98
C LYS A 54 -10.74 4.46 1.69
N ALA A 55 -9.61 4.13 1.05
CA ALA A 55 -8.60 5.10 0.68
C ALA A 55 -9.13 6.15 -0.31
N MET A 56 -9.85 5.72 -1.34
CA MET A 56 -10.48 6.61 -2.33
C MET A 56 -11.53 7.52 -1.71
N LYS A 57 -12.37 7.01 -0.80
CA LYS A 57 -13.38 7.83 -0.10
C LYS A 57 -12.74 8.90 0.77
N ALA A 58 -11.67 8.54 1.48
CA ALA A 58 -10.97 9.49 2.36
C ALA A 58 -10.12 10.51 1.58
N PHE A 59 -9.65 10.15 0.38
CA PHE A 59 -8.81 10.99 -0.46
C PHE A 59 -9.14 10.84 -1.95
N PRO A 60 -10.21 11.48 -2.42
CA PRO A 60 -10.59 11.44 -3.82
C PRO A 60 -9.46 11.92 -4.74
N GLY A 61 -9.17 11.16 -5.80
CA GLY A 61 -8.16 11.50 -6.81
C GLY A 61 -6.69 11.37 -6.36
N LYS A 62 -6.42 10.87 -5.15
CA LYS A 62 -5.05 10.60 -4.68
C LYS A 62 -4.55 9.22 -5.08
N ILE A 63 -3.23 9.07 -5.09
CA ILE A 63 -2.53 7.85 -5.50
C ILE A 63 -1.97 7.19 -4.26
N PHE A 64 -2.08 5.87 -4.22
CA PHE A 64 -1.64 5.07 -3.08
C PHE A 64 -0.56 4.08 -3.50
N SER A 65 0.45 3.92 -2.65
CA SER A 65 1.36 2.79 -2.70
C SER A 65 0.75 1.65 -1.87
N VAL A 66 0.59 0.48 -2.49
CA VAL A 66 -0.07 -0.68 -1.86
C VAL A 66 0.96 -1.77 -1.58
N PHE A 67 0.91 -2.33 -0.36
CA PHE A 67 1.81 -3.39 0.08
C PHE A 67 1.03 -4.49 0.79
N ARG A 68 1.54 -5.72 0.74
CA ARG A 68 1.11 -6.80 1.62
C ARG A 68 2.10 -6.90 2.78
N VAL A 69 1.59 -6.75 4.00
CA VAL A 69 2.43 -6.61 5.20
C VAL A 69 3.27 -7.87 5.42
N GLY A 70 4.59 -7.72 5.39
CA GLY A 70 5.54 -8.82 5.56
C GLY A 70 5.80 -9.67 4.32
N TYR A 71 5.36 -9.24 3.14
CA TYR A 71 5.59 -9.93 1.87
C TYR A 71 6.27 -9.00 0.85
N PRO A 72 7.09 -9.54 -0.07
CA PRO A 72 7.80 -8.74 -1.07
C PRO A 72 6.89 -8.21 -2.19
N ALA A 73 5.71 -8.81 -2.38
CA ALA A 73 4.75 -8.43 -3.41
C ALA A 73 3.31 -8.55 -2.88
N VAL A 74 2.41 -7.74 -3.43
CA VAL A 74 0.97 -7.77 -3.09
C VAL A 74 0.30 -9.02 -3.68
N HIS A 75 0.61 -9.30 -4.95
CA HIS A 75 0.10 -10.41 -5.75
C HIS A 75 1.23 -11.34 -6.17
N LYS A 76 0.91 -12.62 -6.34
CA LYS A 76 1.80 -13.62 -6.94
C LYS A 76 1.04 -14.29 -8.07
N PHE A 77 1.64 -14.37 -9.25
CA PHE A 77 1.10 -15.18 -10.33
C PHE A 77 1.34 -16.66 -10.03
N ARG A 78 0.33 -17.50 -10.22
CA ARG A 78 0.42 -18.95 -10.08
C ARG A 78 -0.23 -19.60 -11.28
N LYS A 79 0.41 -20.65 -11.82
CA LYS A 79 -0.23 -21.59 -12.73
C LYS A 79 -0.94 -22.62 -11.86
N PHE A 80 -2.26 -22.69 -11.96
CA PHE A 80 -3.02 -23.81 -11.42
C PHE A 80 -3.02 -24.87 -12.52
N SER A 81 -2.17 -25.88 -12.34
CA SER A 81 -2.20 -27.12 -13.12
C SER A 81 -3.28 -28.04 -12.59
#